data_AF-A0A9E3IKM9-F1
#
_entry.id   AF-A0A9E3IKM9-F1
#
_cell.length_a   1.000
_cell.length_b   1.000
_cell.length_c   1.000
_cell.angle_alpha   90.00
_cell.angle_beta   90.00
_cell.angle_gamma   90.00
#
_symmetry.space_group_name_H-M   'P 1'
#
loop_
_entity.id
_entity.type
_entity.pdbx_description
1 polymer ?
#
loop_
_entity_poly.entity_id
_entity_poly.type
_entity_poly.pdbx_seq_one_letter_code
_entity_poly.pdbx_strand_id
1 'polypeptide(L)'
;MKAKLCFLTPAATGLFTVLLLAGIVADVRAEGRKNPTSKLYVADVEGDSSINTGEKIDDLVKKSVYSAEGTVIETKAKASNALVLSNGTGLFFDPETKLEMKRFQQEPFSPNRNDMEVEPSVSQTAATLPHGTIGLCTSKMVAGSTMNFSTPHANIAIHARKAVIESTANETRISIFDGNVTIGGSGAGGESVQSGQQAIITRPSPTSPPIIKIQPIPPEQKQQLADKAAMACMARKTVYFQVADRKNSSALPGDVFSDPTDVPQDIVPVEVVPSTIEPVITVSPSAITP
;
A
#
# COMPACT_ATOMS: atom_id res chain seq x y z
N MET A 1 15.28 -66.56 -29.17
CA MET A 1 16.50 -65.73 -29.08
C MET A 1 17.00 -65.51 -30.50
N LYS A 2 16.76 -64.34 -31.09
CA LYS A 2 16.93 -64.09 -32.54
C LYS A 2 18.13 -63.19 -32.84
N ALA A 3 18.68 -63.46 -34.02
CA ALA A 3 20.02 -63.15 -34.51
C ALA A 3 20.16 -61.77 -35.19
N LYS A 4 21.44 -61.40 -35.33
CA LYS A 4 22.05 -60.37 -36.19
C LYS A 4 21.84 -60.71 -37.69
N LEU A 5 21.67 -59.70 -38.56
CA LEU A 5 22.61 -59.26 -39.63
C LEU A 5 21.91 -58.46 -40.77
N CYS A 6 22.50 -57.29 -41.09
CA CYS A 6 22.84 -56.72 -42.41
C CYS A 6 21.85 -56.34 -43.54
N PHE A 7 22.01 -55.06 -43.95
CA PHE A 7 22.18 -54.45 -45.30
C PHE A 7 21.01 -54.22 -46.30
N LEU A 8 21.14 -53.03 -46.94
CA LEU A 8 20.74 -52.56 -48.29
C LEU A 8 19.39 -51.81 -48.50
N THR A 9 19.51 -50.47 -48.56
CA THR A 9 19.02 -49.43 -49.52
C THR A 9 18.19 -49.84 -50.77
N PRO A 10 17.65 -48.88 -51.57
CA PRO A 10 16.80 -47.70 -51.29
C PRO A 10 15.61 -47.58 -52.31
N ALA A 11 14.48 -46.95 -51.98
CA ALA A 11 13.57 -46.41 -53.00
C ALA A 11 12.51 -45.52 -52.35
N ALA A 12 12.52 -44.23 -52.68
CA ALA A 12 11.32 -43.46 -53.02
C ALA A 12 11.68 -41.97 -53.12
N THR A 13 11.87 -41.56 -54.37
CA THR A 13 11.45 -40.28 -54.95
C THR A 13 10.37 -39.57 -54.13
N GLY A 14 10.63 -38.33 -53.72
CA GLY A 14 9.68 -37.53 -52.96
C GLY A 14 10.02 -36.05 -52.95
N LEU A 15 9.71 -35.40 -54.07
CA LEU A 15 9.37 -33.99 -54.26
C LEU A 15 9.74 -33.00 -53.12
N PHE A 16 10.75 -32.17 -53.40
CA PHE A 16 11.06 -30.97 -52.64
C PHE A 16 9.94 -29.93 -52.84
N THR A 17 9.04 -29.80 -51.86
CA THR A 17 8.12 -28.66 -51.78
C THR A 17 8.60 -27.74 -50.66
N VAL A 18 9.23 -26.64 -51.04
CA VAL A 18 9.60 -25.55 -50.13
C VAL A 18 8.31 -24.86 -49.70
N LEU A 19 7.84 -25.14 -48.49
CA LEU A 19 6.77 -24.37 -47.84
C LEU A 19 7.44 -23.35 -46.90
N LEU A 20 7.61 -22.11 -47.38
CA LEU A 20 7.90 -20.96 -46.54
C LEU A 20 6.67 -20.70 -45.65
N LEU A 21 6.66 -21.21 -44.42
CA LEU A 21 5.80 -20.65 -43.38
C LEU A 21 6.43 -19.33 -42.92
N ALA A 22 5.99 -18.23 -43.51
CA ALA A 22 6.10 -16.92 -42.89
C ALA A 22 5.25 -16.94 -41.61
N GLY A 23 5.88 -17.24 -40.48
CA GLY A 23 5.30 -17.04 -39.17
C GLY A 23 5.09 -15.54 -38.97
N ILE A 24 3.84 -15.10 -39.13
CA ILE A 24 3.40 -13.81 -38.62
C ILE A 24 3.46 -13.95 -37.10
N VAL A 25 4.57 -13.53 -36.49
CA VAL A 25 4.61 -13.25 -35.07
C VAL A 25 3.73 -12.01 -34.91
N ALA A 26 2.45 -12.23 -34.60
CA ALA A 26 1.63 -11.18 -34.04
C ALA A 26 2.27 -10.83 -32.70
N ASP A 27 3.12 -9.81 -32.68
CA ASP A 27 3.42 -9.04 -31.49
C ASP A 27 2.08 -8.48 -31.01
N VAL A 28 1.39 -9.24 -30.17
CA VAL A 28 0.36 -8.70 -29.28
C VAL A 28 1.14 -7.83 -28.29
N ARG A 29 1.47 -6.61 -28.71
CA ARG A 29 1.73 -5.53 -27.78
C ARG A 29 0.40 -5.30 -27.07
N ALA A 30 0.25 -5.92 -25.91
CA ALA A 30 -0.56 -5.34 -24.87
C ALA A 30 0.06 -3.97 -24.58
N GLU A 31 -0.37 -2.94 -25.29
CA GLU A 31 -0.16 -1.55 -24.89
C GLU A 31 -0.93 -1.39 -23.59
N GLY A 32 -0.24 -1.72 -22.49
CA GLY A 32 -0.80 -1.74 -21.17
C GLY A 32 -1.18 -0.32 -20.77
N ARG A 33 -2.47 -0.15 -20.41
CA ARG A 33 -2.94 1.04 -19.71
C ARG A 33 -1.94 1.43 -18.64
N LYS A 34 -1.42 2.65 -18.69
CA LYS A 34 -0.47 3.16 -17.71
C LYS A 34 -1.13 3.14 -16.33
N ASN A 35 -0.49 2.51 -15.36
CA ASN A 35 -0.99 2.46 -13.98
C ASN A 35 -1.20 3.89 -13.46
N PRO A 36 -2.32 4.17 -12.75
CA PRO A 36 -2.54 5.48 -12.17
C PRO A 36 -1.49 5.79 -11.11
N THR A 37 -1.16 7.07 -10.94
CA THR A 37 -0.20 7.50 -9.91
C THR A 37 -0.82 7.35 -8.53
N SER A 38 -0.31 6.42 -7.73
CA SER A 38 -0.76 6.17 -6.36
C SER A 38 -0.69 7.43 -5.50
N LYS A 39 -1.67 7.58 -4.61
CA LYS A 39 -1.87 8.80 -3.83
C LYS A 39 -1.77 8.56 -2.34
N LEU A 40 -1.40 9.61 -1.62
CA LEU A 40 -1.62 9.73 -0.19
C LEU A 40 -2.51 10.95 0.08
N TYR A 41 -3.41 10.80 1.04
CA TYR A 41 -4.30 11.84 1.53
C TYR A 41 -3.96 12.14 2.99
N VAL A 42 -3.90 13.42 3.34
CA VAL A 42 -3.63 13.88 4.71
C VAL A 42 -4.95 13.98 5.47
N ALA A 43 -5.27 12.96 6.27
CA ALA A 43 -6.52 12.91 7.03
C ALA A 43 -6.49 13.84 8.25
N ASP A 44 -5.36 13.93 8.93
CA ASP A 44 -5.20 14.79 10.10
C ASP A 44 -3.76 15.29 10.28
N VAL A 45 -3.62 16.48 10.86
CA VAL A 45 -2.34 17.14 11.15
C VAL A 45 -2.50 17.90 12.47
N GLU A 46 -1.64 17.59 13.42
CA GLU A 46 -1.47 18.32 14.67
C GLU A 46 0.00 18.75 14.80
N GLY A 47 0.24 20.04 15.04
CA GLY A 47 1.59 20.58 15.13
C GLY A 47 2.32 20.68 13.78
N ASP A 48 3.64 20.90 13.84
CA ASP A 48 4.44 21.17 12.65
C ASP A 48 4.94 19.87 12.01
N SER A 49 4.62 19.68 10.74
CA SER A 49 5.05 18.54 9.93
C SER A 49 5.32 18.96 8.51
N SER A 50 6.23 18.26 7.84
CA SER A 50 6.62 18.57 6.48
C SER A 50 6.56 17.35 5.57
N ILE A 51 6.37 17.60 4.28
CA ILE A 51 6.43 16.60 3.23
C ILE A 51 7.39 17.06 2.14
N ASN A 52 8.34 16.19 1.80
CA ASN A 52 9.20 16.34 0.63
C ASN A 52 8.65 15.47 -0.49
N THR A 53 8.33 16.08 -1.63
CA THR A 53 7.79 15.40 -2.82
C THR A 53 8.88 15.00 -3.84
N GLY A 54 10.15 15.26 -3.52
CA GLY A 54 11.29 15.14 -4.43
C GLY A 54 11.54 16.42 -5.23
N GLU A 55 10.48 17.18 -5.55
CA GLU A 55 10.57 18.47 -6.25
C GLU A 55 10.69 19.63 -5.27
N LYS A 56 9.95 19.55 -4.15
CA LYS A 56 9.91 20.59 -3.12
C LYS A 56 9.56 20.01 -1.74
N ILE A 57 9.87 20.81 -0.72
CA ILE A 57 9.48 20.57 0.67
C ILE A 57 8.37 21.56 1.00
N ASP A 58 7.22 21.05 1.42
CA ASP A 58 6.07 21.83 1.86
C ASP A 58 5.68 21.46 3.30
N ASP A 59 4.93 22.35 3.95
CA ASP A 59 4.24 22.01 5.20
C ASP A 59 3.10 21.01 4.91
N LEU A 60 2.90 20.08 5.83
CA LEU A 60 1.84 19.09 5.70
C LEU A 60 0.49 19.74 6.05
N VAL A 61 -0.43 19.79 5.08
CA VAL A 61 -1.74 20.44 5.23
C VAL A 61 -2.86 19.40 5.27
N LYS A 62 -3.78 19.50 6.23
CA LYS A 62 -4.96 18.62 6.31
C LYS A 62 -5.78 18.69 5.02
N LYS A 63 -6.30 17.55 4.57
CA LYS A 63 -7.04 17.33 3.32
C LYS A 63 -6.25 17.50 2.02
N SER A 64 -4.94 17.75 2.10
CA SER A 64 -4.11 17.78 0.90
C SER A 64 -3.83 16.37 0.36
N VAL A 65 -3.50 16.31 -0.92
CA VAL A 65 -3.27 15.07 -1.67
C VAL A 65 -1.93 15.17 -2.37
N TYR A 66 -1.12 14.13 -2.25
CA TYR A 66 0.18 14.05 -2.91
C TYR A 66 0.30 12.74 -3.68
N SER A 67 1.12 12.77 -4.74
CA SER A 67 1.71 11.54 -5.26
C SER A 67 2.50 10.89 -4.14
N ALA A 68 2.30 9.60 -3.91
CA ALA A 68 2.84 8.97 -2.71
C ALA A 68 4.26 8.42 -2.91
N GLU A 69 4.57 7.85 -4.07
CA GLU A 69 5.91 7.35 -4.37
C GLU A 69 6.94 8.47 -4.38
N GLY A 70 8.10 8.23 -3.76
CA GLY A 70 9.19 9.19 -3.65
C GLY A 70 9.04 10.21 -2.52
N THR A 71 7.93 10.18 -1.77
CA THR A 71 7.70 11.16 -0.70
C THR A 71 8.47 10.85 0.57
N VAL A 72 8.82 11.91 1.30
CA VAL A 72 9.35 11.82 2.66
C VAL A 72 8.46 12.65 3.57
N ILE A 73 7.90 12.03 4.60
CA ILE A 73 7.09 12.69 5.62
C ILE A 73 7.90 12.78 6.91
N GLU A 74 7.89 13.94 7.55
CA GLU A 74 8.59 14.18 8.81
C GLU A 74 7.69 14.96 9.79
N THR A 75 7.47 14.41 10.99
CA THR A 75 6.83 15.10 12.12
C THR A 75 7.88 15.76 13.01
N LYS A 76 7.62 16.99 13.45
CA LYS A 76 8.47 17.66 14.45
C LYS A 76 8.10 17.23 15.89
N ALA A 77 8.81 17.80 16.86
CA ALA A 77 8.50 17.60 18.27
C ALA A 77 7.05 18.02 18.57
N LYS A 78 6.32 17.18 19.31
CA LYS A 78 4.91 17.37 19.66
C LYS A 78 3.93 17.39 18.47
N ALA A 79 4.37 17.02 17.27
CA ALA A 79 3.49 16.92 16.11
C ALA A 79 2.97 15.47 15.94
N SER A 80 1.74 15.29 15.49
CA SER A 80 1.20 13.98 15.12
C SER A 80 0.34 14.11 13.87
N ASN A 81 0.37 13.09 13.01
CA ASN A 81 -0.38 13.13 11.75
C ASN A 81 -1.08 11.81 11.49
N ALA A 82 -2.12 11.87 10.66
CA ALA A 82 -2.71 10.68 10.09
C ALA A 82 -2.86 10.80 8.58
N LEU A 83 -2.39 9.78 7.85
CA LEU A 83 -2.43 9.70 6.40
C LEU A 83 -3.22 8.48 5.95
N VAL A 84 -3.75 8.53 4.73
CA VAL A 84 -4.40 7.40 4.09
C VAL A 84 -3.84 7.21 2.68
N LEU A 85 -3.35 6.01 2.40
CA LEU A 85 -2.88 5.61 1.08
C LEU A 85 -4.04 5.17 0.19
N SER A 86 -3.89 5.32 -1.13
CA SER A 86 -4.93 4.94 -2.11
C SER A 86 -5.30 3.46 -2.12
N ASN A 87 -4.53 2.60 -1.45
CA ASN A 87 -4.85 1.20 -1.24
C ASN A 87 -5.69 0.95 0.03
N GLY A 88 -6.13 2.00 0.71
CA GLY A 88 -6.90 1.90 1.96
C GLY A 88 -6.01 1.70 3.20
N THR A 89 -4.70 1.86 3.11
CA THR A 89 -3.84 1.81 4.30
C THR A 89 -3.88 3.13 5.04
N GLY A 90 -4.31 3.10 6.30
CA GLY A 90 -4.13 4.20 7.24
C GLY A 90 -2.76 4.14 7.91
N LEU A 91 -2.13 5.30 8.05
CA LEU A 91 -0.87 5.51 8.76
C LEU A 91 -1.09 6.59 9.82
N PHE A 92 -0.64 6.33 11.04
CA PHE A 92 -0.56 7.33 12.10
C PHE A 92 0.91 7.58 12.44
N PHE A 93 1.29 8.82 12.68
CA PHE A 93 2.65 9.24 12.95
C PHE A 93 2.71 9.87 14.34
N ASP A 94 3.59 9.35 15.18
CA ASP A 94 3.97 9.99 16.43
C ASP A 94 4.91 11.20 16.17
N PRO A 95 5.20 12.01 17.20
CA PRO A 95 6.25 13.01 17.14
C PRO A 95 7.60 12.44 16.68
N GLU A 96 8.43 13.30 16.09
CA GLU A 96 9.81 12.97 15.71
C GLU A 96 9.91 11.69 14.87
N THR A 97 9.05 11.57 13.87
CA THR A 97 8.94 10.40 13.00
C THR A 97 9.22 10.79 11.57
N LYS A 98 10.09 10.01 10.92
CA LYS A 98 10.41 10.16 9.51
C LYS A 98 10.06 8.89 8.75
N LEU A 99 9.25 9.01 7.70
CA LEU A 99 8.94 7.91 6.80
C LEU A 99 9.27 8.30 5.36
N GLU A 100 9.95 7.40 4.66
CA GLU A 100 10.31 7.58 3.25
C GLU A 100 9.56 6.53 2.41
N MET A 101 8.63 6.98 1.57
CA MET A 101 7.86 6.10 0.68
C MET A 101 8.67 5.81 -0.59
N LYS A 102 9.44 4.72 -0.58
CA LYS A 102 10.35 4.36 -1.68
C LYS A 102 9.63 3.89 -2.94
N ARG A 103 8.54 3.14 -2.77
CA ARG A 103 7.72 2.61 -3.86
C ARG A 103 6.28 2.54 -3.40
N PHE A 104 5.36 3.04 -4.20
CA PHE A 104 3.95 2.76 -4.01
C PHE A 104 3.26 2.74 -5.36
N GLN A 105 3.08 1.55 -5.90
CA GLN A 105 2.48 1.32 -7.21
C GLN A 105 1.18 0.55 -7.06
N GLN A 106 0.16 0.95 -7.79
CA GLN A 106 -1.17 0.37 -7.69
C GLN A 106 -1.71 0.10 -9.10
N GLU A 107 -2.31 -1.06 -9.30
CA GLU A 107 -3.03 -1.36 -10.53
C GLU A 107 -4.32 -0.53 -10.64
N PRO A 108 -4.82 -0.25 -11.86
CA PRO A 108 -6.13 0.37 -12.05
C PRO A 108 -7.23 -0.41 -11.33
N PHE A 109 -8.24 0.30 -10.81
CA PHE A 109 -9.40 -0.31 -10.16
C PHE A 109 -10.70 0.36 -10.60
N SER A 110 -11.81 -0.37 -10.44
CA SER A 110 -13.13 0.15 -10.79
C SER A 110 -13.54 1.32 -9.87
N PRO A 111 -14.09 2.40 -10.43
CA PRO A 111 -14.66 3.49 -9.64
C PRO A 111 -15.88 3.03 -8.83
N ASN A 112 -16.32 3.85 -7.87
CA ASN A 112 -17.52 3.64 -7.04
C ASN A 112 -17.54 2.40 -6.13
N ARG A 113 -16.38 1.90 -5.68
CA ARG A 113 -16.36 0.92 -4.59
C ARG A 113 -16.64 1.62 -3.26
N ASN A 114 -17.65 1.14 -2.53
CA ASN A 114 -17.98 1.57 -1.17
C ASN A 114 -17.46 0.61 -0.07
N ASP A 115 -16.93 -0.55 -0.46
CA ASP A 115 -16.26 -1.48 0.45
C ASP A 115 -14.84 -0.98 0.78
N MET A 116 -14.62 -0.65 2.05
CA MET A 116 -13.35 -0.20 2.61
C MET A 116 -12.59 -1.33 3.35
N GLU A 117 -13.16 -2.53 3.44
CA GLU A 117 -12.57 -3.67 4.14
C GLU A 117 -11.52 -4.39 3.29
N VAL A 118 -11.67 -4.37 1.96
CA VAL A 118 -10.74 -4.98 1.00
C VAL A 118 -10.07 -3.91 0.14
N GLU A 119 -8.77 -4.06 -0.07
CA GLU A 119 -7.98 -3.20 -0.95
C GLU A 119 -8.60 -3.09 -2.36
N PRO A 120 -8.60 -1.89 -2.98
CA PRO A 120 -9.28 -1.67 -4.27
C PRO A 120 -8.63 -2.39 -5.46
N SER A 121 -7.31 -2.58 -5.44
CA SER A 121 -6.52 -3.30 -6.46
C SER A 121 -5.20 -3.81 -5.88
N VAL A 122 -4.45 -4.58 -6.68
CA VAL A 122 -3.11 -5.03 -6.31
C VAL A 122 -2.19 -3.81 -6.15
N SER A 123 -1.45 -3.77 -5.04
CA SER A 123 -0.44 -2.74 -4.81
C SER A 123 0.90 -3.27 -4.31
N GLN A 124 1.96 -2.54 -4.62
CA GLN A 124 3.31 -2.79 -4.16
C GLN A 124 3.79 -1.60 -3.37
N THR A 125 3.87 -1.77 -2.05
CA THR A 125 4.32 -0.73 -1.11
C THR A 125 5.69 -1.09 -0.55
N ALA A 126 6.64 -0.16 -0.63
CA ALA A 126 7.92 -0.24 0.05
C ALA A 126 8.24 1.11 0.70
N ALA A 127 8.45 1.10 2.01
CA ALA A 127 8.79 2.30 2.77
C ALA A 127 10.01 2.06 3.67
N THR A 128 10.73 3.13 3.98
CA THR A 128 11.81 3.13 4.97
C THR A 128 11.39 3.98 6.16
N LEU A 129 11.50 3.45 7.37
CA LEU A 129 11.31 4.16 8.62
C LEU A 129 12.67 4.27 9.33
N PRO A 130 13.45 5.33 9.07
CA PRO A 130 14.74 5.51 9.73
C PRO A 130 14.59 5.64 11.25
N HIS A 131 13.62 6.42 11.72
CA HIS A 131 13.35 6.64 13.14
C HIS A 131 11.89 7.09 13.38
N GLY A 132 11.48 6.98 14.65
CA GLY A 132 10.16 7.36 15.14
C GLY A 132 9.17 6.19 15.15
N THR A 133 7.89 6.51 15.28
CA THR A 133 6.84 5.52 15.49
C THR A 133 5.68 5.74 14.53
N ILE A 134 5.26 4.65 13.88
CA ILE A 134 4.06 4.63 13.04
C ILE A 134 3.05 3.59 13.51
N GLY A 135 1.78 3.99 13.57
CA GLY A 135 0.64 3.09 13.62
C GLY A 135 0.19 2.73 12.21
N LEU A 136 -0.12 1.46 11.97
CA LEU A 136 -0.63 0.95 10.71
C LEU A 136 -2.00 0.33 10.88
N CYS A 137 -2.89 0.64 9.94
CA CYS A 137 -4.16 -0.06 9.78
C CYS A 137 -4.45 -0.31 8.31
N THR A 138 -4.39 -1.57 7.87
CA THR A 138 -4.55 -1.95 6.46
C THR A 138 -5.96 -2.50 6.20
N SER A 139 -6.46 -2.28 4.98
CA SER A 139 -7.51 -3.13 4.42
C SER A 139 -6.96 -4.52 4.15
N LYS A 140 -7.83 -5.53 4.00
CA LYS A 140 -7.42 -6.85 3.57
C LYS A 140 -6.73 -6.74 2.21
N MET A 141 -5.43 -7.02 2.19
CA MET A 141 -4.62 -6.99 0.98
C MET A 141 -5.12 -8.04 -0.02
N VAL A 142 -5.20 -7.65 -1.29
CA VAL A 142 -5.55 -8.60 -2.35
C VAL A 142 -4.36 -9.50 -2.69
N ALA A 143 -4.61 -10.68 -3.26
CA ALA A 143 -3.55 -11.58 -3.67
C ALA A 143 -2.62 -10.89 -4.69
N GLY A 144 -1.32 -10.98 -4.47
CA GLY A 144 -0.30 -10.28 -5.26
C GLY A 144 0.14 -8.93 -4.68
N SER A 145 -0.62 -8.36 -3.74
CA SER A 145 -0.19 -7.15 -3.04
C SER A 145 0.98 -7.43 -2.10
N THR A 146 1.88 -6.46 -1.95
CA THR A 146 3.01 -6.52 -1.03
C THR A 146 3.13 -5.21 -0.25
N MET A 147 3.53 -5.31 1.02
CA MET A 147 3.79 -4.17 1.87
C MET A 147 5.04 -4.43 2.70
N ASN A 148 6.11 -3.71 2.39
CA ASN A 148 7.40 -3.90 3.03
C ASN A 148 7.87 -2.60 3.70
N PHE A 149 8.30 -2.70 4.95
CA PHE A 149 8.96 -1.63 5.68
C PHE A 149 10.41 -2.01 5.94
N SER A 150 11.32 -1.06 5.78
CA SER A 150 12.72 -1.22 6.15
C SER A 150 13.05 -0.27 7.29
N THR A 151 13.71 -0.79 8.31
CA THR A 151 14.27 -0.04 9.43
C THR A 151 15.78 -0.27 9.46
N PRO A 152 16.57 0.52 10.23
CA PRO A 152 17.99 0.26 10.39
C PRO A 152 18.32 -1.18 10.85
N HIS A 153 17.38 -1.83 11.55
CA HIS A 153 17.60 -3.15 12.14
C HIS A 153 17.07 -4.32 11.30
N ALA A 154 16.02 -4.14 10.49
CA ALA A 154 15.42 -5.23 9.72
C ALA A 154 14.52 -4.77 8.57
N ASN A 155 14.28 -5.71 7.64
CA ASN A 155 13.21 -5.63 6.65
C ASN A 155 11.97 -6.38 7.17
N ILE A 156 10.80 -5.82 6.92
CA ILE A 156 9.55 -6.19 7.56
C ILE A 156 8.50 -6.34 6.46
N ALA A 157 8.01 -7.56 6.24
CA ALA A 157 6.89 -7.83 5.35
C ALA A 157 5.59 -7.83 6.16
N ILE A 158 4.71 -6.87 5.87
CA ILE A 158 3.45 -6.66 6.58
C ILE A 158 2.35 -7.49 5.92
N HIS A 159 1.77 -8.41 6.70
CA HIS A 159 0.51 -9.10 6.41
C HIS A 159 -0.55 -8.78 7.48
N ALA A 160 -0.23 -7.84 8.38
CA ALA A 160 -1.05 -7.46 9.50
C ALA A 160 -2.10 -6.43 9.09
N ARG A 161 -3.28 -6.53 9.69
CA ARG A 161 -4.33 -5.51 9.60
C ARG A 161 -4.10 -4.36 10.55
N LYS A 162 -3.49 -4.62 11.71
CA LYS A 162 -3.19 -3.60 12.72
C LYS A 162 -1.83 -3.87 13.35
N ALA A 163 -0.93 -2.93 13.23
CA ALA A 163 0.42 -3.03 13.79
C ALA A 163 0.96 -1.66 14.19
N VAL A 164 1.97 -1.65 15.05
CA VAL A 164 2.79 -0.47 15.34
C VAL A 164 4.25 -0.83 15.10
N ILE A 165 4.97 0.05 14.41
CA ILE A 165 6.41 -0.08 14.18
C ILE A 165 7.08 1.12 14.83
N GLU A 166 8.00 0.85 15.75
CA GLU A 166 8.81 1.85 16.44
C GLU A 166 10.27 1.62 16.05
N SER A 167 10.94 2.64 15.54
CA SER A 167 12.35 2.59 15.15
C SER A 167 13.13 3.63 15.94
N THR A 168 14.11 3.16 16.70
CA THR A 168 15.03 4.03 17.44
C THR A 168 16.44 3.88 16.88
N ALA A 169 17.44 4.52 17.49
CA ALA A 169 18.83 4.31 17.11
C ALA A 169 19.37 2.91 17.46
N ASN A 170 18.77 2.23 18.45
CA ASN A 170 19.32 1.00 19.03
C ASN A 170 18.51 -0.25 18.67
N GLU A 171 17.21 -0.09 18.47
CA GLU A 171 16.29 -1.19 18.22
C GLU A 171 15.07 -0.77 17.39
N THR A 172 14.46 -1.76 16.76
CA THR A 172 13.12 -1.69 16.17
C THR A 172 12.17 -2.54 17.00
N ARG A 173 11.02 -2.01 17.38
CA ARG A 173 9.93 -2.76 18.00
C ARG A 173 8.76 -2.86 17.04
N ILE A 174 8.15 -4.05 16.96
CA ILE A 174 6.99 -4.28 16.11
C ILE A 174 5.92 -4.97 16.95
N SER A 175 4.79 -4.29 17.16
CA SER A 175 3.67 -4.78 17.98
C SER A 175 2.48 -5.09 17.09
N ILE A 176 1.97 -6.33 17.12
CA ILE A 176 0.90 -6.79 16.22
C ILE A 176 -0.40 -6.95 16.97
N PHE A 177 -1.47 -6.33 16.49
CA PHE A 177 -2.80 -6.40 17.09
C PHE A 177 -3.79 -7.24 16.27
N ASP A 178 -3.60 -7.31 14.95
CA ASP A 178 -4.43 -8.09 14.04
C ASP A 178 -3.61 -8.52 12.81
N GLY A 179 -3.65 -9.80 12.46
CA GLY A 179 -2.83 -10.46 11.43
C GLY A 179 -1.42 -10.81 11.90
N ASN A 180 -0.46 -10.82 10.98
CA ASN A 180 0.91 -11.23 11.25
C ASN A 180 1.94 -10.44 10.41
N VAL A 181 3.20 -10.50 10.81
CA VAL A 181 4.32 -9.86 10.11
C VAL A 181 5.46 -10.85 9.97
N THR A 182 6.20 -10.77 8.87
CA THR A 182 7.43 -11.54 8.69
C THR A 182 8.64 -10.62 8.71
N ILE A 183 9.59 -10.88 9.60
CA ILE A 183 10.82 -10.11 9.76
C ILE A 183 11.93 -10.86 9.03
N GLY A 184 12.56 -10.19 8.07
CA GLY A 184 13.70 -10.75 7.33
C GLY A 184 15.00 -10.69 8.15
N GLY A 185 15.59 -11.86 8.39
CA GLY A 185 17.01 -12.01 8.74
C GLY A 185 17.87 -12.13 7.49
N SER A 186 19.19 -11.90 7.58
CA SER A 186 20.13 -12.18 6.49
C SER A 186 20.27 -13.70 6.27
N GLY A 187 19.26 -14.33 5.66
CA GLY A 187 19.17 -15.78 5.46
C GLY A 187 17.76 -16.25 5.02
N ALA A 188 17.65 -17.49 4.53
CA ALA A 188 16.49 -18.06 3.82
C ALA A 188 15.22 -18.32 4.67
N GLY A 189 15.10 -17.75 5.87
CA GLY A 189 13.91 -17.88 6.71
C GLY A 189 13.70 -16.63 7.55
N GLY A 190 12.59 -15.93 7.32
CA GLY A 190 12.16 -14.84 8.19
C GLY A 190 11.44 -15.35 9.43
N GLU A 191 11.41 -14.55 10.49
CA GLU A 191 10.67 -14.87 11.71
C GLU A 191 9.27 -14.25 11.67
N SER A 192 8.25 -15.02 12.05
CA SER A 192 6.86 -14.58 11.98
C SER A 192 6.36 -14.12 13.34
N VAL A 193 5.80 -12.92 13.41
CA VAL A 193 5.21 -12.31 14.60
C VAL A 193 3.69 -12.29 14.45
N GLN A 194 3.00 -12.86 15.43
CA GLN A 194 1.55 -13.03 15.41
C GLN A 194 0.83 -11.96 16.24
N SER A 195 -0.50 -11.90 16.07
CA SER A 195 -1.36 -11.02 16.87
C SER A 195 -1.18 -11.24 18.38
N GLY A 196 -1.10 -10.15 19.13
CA GLY A 196 -0.81 -10.15 20.56
C GLY A 196 0.67 -10.23 20.92
N GLN A 197 1.56 -10.34 19.93
CA GLN A 197 3.01 -10.39 20.14
C GLN A 197 3.69 -9.07 19.75
N GLN A 198 4.86 -8.87 20.34
CA GLN A 198 5.82 -7.83 20.03
C GLN A 198 7.16 -8.48 19.70
N ALA A 199 7.78 -8.07 18.59
CA ALA A 199 9.18 -8.36 18.31
C ALA A 199 10.05 -7.17 18.69
N ILE A 200 11.17 -7.45 19.35
CA ILE A 200 12.24 -6.50 19.65
C ILE A 200 13.44 -6.92 18.81
N ILE A 201 13.88 -6.04 17.94
CA ILE A 201 14.90 -6.32 16.93
C ILE A 201 16.09 -5.41 17.17
N THR A 202 17.25 -5.99 17.35
CA THR A 202 18.52 -5.26 17.44
C THR A 202 19.46 -5.72 16.35
N ARG A 203 20.37 -4.84 15.92
CA ARG A 203 21.38 -5.19 14.94
C ARG A 203 22.74 -4.62 15.40
N PRO A 204 23.66 -5.47 15.90
CA PRO A 204 24.95 -5.00 16.43
C PRO A 204 25.82 -4.29 15.40
N SER A 205 25.73 -4.67 14.12
CA SER A 205 26.41 -3.99 13.00
C SER A 205 25.60 -4.13 11.71
N PRO A 206 25.71 -3.21 10.74
CA PRO A 206 24.96 -3.30 9.47
C PRO A 206 25.15 -4.62 8.71
N THR A 207 26.31 -5.26 8.90
CA THR A 207 26.69 -6.54 8.27
C THR A 207 26.30 -7.78 9.07
N SER A 208 25.91 -7.63 10.34
CA SER A 208 25.48 -8.74 11.18
C SER A 208 24.00 -9.08 10.93
N PRO A 209 23.59 -10.35 11.06
CA PRO A 209 22.18 -10.70 11.10
C PRO A 209 21.47 -9.96 12.24
N PRO A 210 20.19 -9.59 12.06
CA PRO A 210 19.39 -9.06 13.16
C PRO A 210 19.17 -10.11 14.24
N ILE A 211 19.18 -9.67 15.49
CA ILE A 211 18.77 -10.46 16.65
C ILE A 211 17.32 -10.09 16.95
N ILE A 212 16.43 -11.08 16.89
CA ILE A 212 14.99 -10.91 17.06
C ILE A 212 14.56 -11.62 18.34
N LYS A 213 13.83 -10.91 19.21
CA LYS A 213 13.20 -11.47 20.40
C LYS A 213 11.70 -11.24 20.33
N ILE A 214 10.93 -12.32 20.25
CA ILE A 214 9.47 -12.27 20.28
C ILE A 214 8.97 -12.50 21.71
N GLN A 215 8.04 -11.64 22.15
CA GLN A 215 7.36 -11.72 23.44
C GLN A 215 5.89 -11.27 23.30
N PRO A 216 5.01 -11.55 24.26
CA PRO A 216 3.71 -10.88 24.32
C PRO A 216 3.86 -9.37 24.42
N ILE A 217 2.90 -8.60 23.89
CA ILE A 217 2.86 -7.15 24.08
C ILE A 217 2.77 -6.86 25.59
N PRO A 218 3.70 -6.09 26.17
CA PRO A 218 3.67 -5.78 27.60
C PRO A 218 2.36 -5.10 28.01
N PRO A 219 1.68 -5.54 29.10
CA PRO A 219 0.38 -5.00 29.50
C PRO A 219 0.36 -3.48 29.67
N GLU A 220 1.46 -2.91 30.17
CA GLU A 220 1.63 -1.49 30.42
C GLU A 220 1.72 -0.64 29.14
N GLN A 221 2.18 -1.21 28.03
CA GLN A 221 2.28 -0.53 26.74
C GLN A 221 1.08 -0.80 25.83
N LYS A 222 0.32 -1.88 26.12
CA LYS A 222 -0.70 -2.42 25.22
C LYS A 222 -1.74 -1.39 24.79
N GLN A 223 -2.26 -0.58 25.72
CA GLN A 223 -3.28 0.40 25.40
C GLN A 223 -2.72 1.53 24.52
N GLN A 224 -1.59 2.12 24.91
CA GLN A 224 -0.96 3.21 24.18
C GLN A 224 -0.63 2.81 22.73
N LEU A 225 -0.10 1.60 22.54
CA LEU A 225 0.17 1.07 21.21
C LEU A 225 -1.11 0.75 20.42
N ALA A 226 -2.15 0.24 21.09
CA ALA A 226 -3.44 -0.01 20.44
C ALA A 226 -4.10 1.30 19.96
N ASP A 227 -3.97 2.38 20.73
CA ASP A 227 -4.50 3.71 20.37
C ASP A 227 -3.84 4.25 19.11
N LYS A 228 -2.52 4.09 18.95
CA LYS A 228 -1.79 4.47 17.71
C LYS A 228 -2.33 3.73 16.48
N ALA A 229 -2.54 2.41 16.59
CA ALA A 229 -3.13 1.63 15.51
C ALA A 229 -4.61 2.02 15.27
N ALA A 230 -5.35 2.36 16.33
CA ALA A 230 -6.73 2.82 16.23
C ALA A 230 -6.83 4.16 15.51
N MET A 231 -5.93 5.10 15.75
CA MET A 231 -5.85 6.38 15.03
C MET A 231 -5.65 6.17 13.52
N ALA A 232 -4.75 5.25 13.14
CA ALA A 232 -4.59 4.86 11.75
C ALA A 232 -5.88 4.26 11.15
N CYS A 233 -6.61 3.45 11.92
CA CYS A 233 -7.89 2.91 11.47
C CYS A 233 -8.99 3.97 11.34
N MET A 234 -9.00 4.97 12.24
CA MET A 234 -9.96 6.07 12.16
C MET A 234 -9.68 6.95 10.94
N ALA A 235 -8.41 7.25 10.67
CA ALA A 235 -8.00 7.97 9.46
C ALA A 235 -8.49 7.28 8.19
N ARG A 236 -8.31 5.95 8.08
CA ARG A 236 -8.80 5.17 6.93
C ARG A 236 -10.28 5.42 6.65
N LYS A 237 -11.11 5.57 7.69
CA LYS A 237 -12.57 5.77 7.55
C LYS A 237 -12.97 7.16 7.05
N THR A 238 -12.05 8.11 6.98
CA THR A 238 -12.37 9.50 6.58
C THR A 238 -12.44 9.69 5.07
N VAL A 239 -11.85 8.79 4.30
CA VAL A 239 -11.68 8.94 2.85
C VAL A 239 -11.70 7.57 2.17
N TYR A 240 -12.25 7.51 0.98
CA TYR A 240 -12.03 6.42 0.05
C TYR A 240 -11.54 6.99 -1.28
N PHE A 241 -10.96 6.15 -2.12
CA PHE A 241 -10.35 6.61 -3.38
C PHE A 241 -11.15 6.09 -4.56
N GLN A 242 -11.27 6.93 -5.57
CA GLN A 242 -11.90 6.60 -6.84
C GLN A 242 -10.97 6.95 -7.99
N VAL A 243 -11.19 6.28 -9.13
CA VAL A 243 -10.55 6.64 -10.39
C VAL A 243 -11.42 7.65 -11.12
N ALA A 244 -10.84 8.78 -11.51
CA ALA A 244 -11.46 9.80 -12.33
C ALA A 244 -10.69 9.98 -13.64
N ASP A 245 -11.41 10.20 -14.72
CA ASP A 245 -10.82 10.54 -16.01
C ASP A 245 -10.24 11.97 -15.92
N ARG A 246 -8.98 12.17 -16.31
CA ARG A 246 -8.45 13.52 -16.52
C ARG A 246 -9.21 14.16 -17.69
N LYS A 247 -10.21 14.99 -17.40
CA LYS A 247 -10.65 15.99 -18.38
C LYS A 247 -9.52 17.00 -18.55
N ASN A 248 -8.84 16.97 -19.69
CA ASN A 248 -7.87 17.98 -20.10
C ASN A 248 -8.49 19.38 -19.94
N SER A 249 -8.09 20.14 -18.93
CA SER A 249 -8.39 21.58 -18.85
C SER A 249 -7.53 22.43 -19.79
N SER A 250 -6.86 21.79 -20.75
CA SER A 250 -5.92 22.43 -21.70
C SER A 250 -6.06 21.89 -23.12
N ALA A 251 -7.25 21.43 -23.53
CA ALA A 251 -7.48 21.08 -24.93
C ALA A 251 -7.71 22.37 -25.75
N LEU A 252 -6.67 22.83 -26.44
CA LEU A 252 -6.85 23.69 -27.62
C LEU A 252 -7.71 22.94 -28.64
N PRO A 253 -8.59 23.64 -29.39
CA PRO A 253 -9.49 22.99 -30.34
C PRO A 253 -8.68 22.51 -31.55
N GLY A 254 -8.32 21.22 -31.59
CA GLY A 254 -7.57 20.67 -32.72
C GLY A 254 -7.25 19.18 -32.69
N ASP A 255 -7.02 18.56 -31.53
CA ASP A 255 -6.62 17.15 -31.47
C ASP A 255 -7.83 16.20 -31.37
N VAL A 256 -8.40 15.85 -32.52
CA VAL A 256 -9.57 14.94 -32.67
C VAL A 256 -9.12 13.49 -32.98
N PHE A 257 -7.95 13.07 -32.50
CA PHE A 257 -7.44 11.69 -32.71
C PHE A 257 -6.76 11.08 -31.48
N SER A 258 -7.25 11.38 -30.27
CA SER A 258 -6.93 10.55 -29.09
C SER A 258 -7.92 9.39 -29.03
N ASP A 259 -7.42 8.15 -29.05
CA ASP A 259 -8.22 6.96 -28.78
C ASP A 259 -8.99 7.14 -27.45
N PRO A 260 -10.34 7.00 -27.43
CA PRO A 260 -11.13 7.15 -26.21
C PRO A 260 -10.76 6.16 -25.09
N THR A 261 -9.90 5.18 -25.36
CA THR A 261 -9.43 4.19 -24.38
C THR A 261 -8.11 4.54 -23.66
N ASP A 262 -7.42 5.63 -24.06
CA ASP A 262 -6.13 6.06 -23.48
C ASP A 262 -6.23 7.40 -22.72
N VAL A 263 -7.35 7.62 -22.03
CA VAL A 263 -7.48 8.78 -21.12
C VAL A 263 -6.67 8.48 -19.85
N PRO A 264 -5.71 9.33 -19.46
CA PRO A 264 -4.96 9.15 -18.23
C PRO A 264 -5.91 9.16 -17.03
N GLN A 265 -5.98 8.03 -16.36
CA GLN A 265 -6.76 7.87 -15.14
C GLN A 265 -5.99 8.44 -13.94
N ASP A 266 -6.64 9.26 -13.13
CA ASP A 266 -6.09 9.78 -11.89
C ASP A 266 -6.87 9.25 -10.69
N ILE A 267 -6.18 9.06 -9.57
CA ILE A 267 -6.80 8.65 -8.32
C ILE A 267 -7.18 9.91 -7.54
N VAL A 268 -8.45 10.01 -7.16
CA VAL A 268 -8.99 11.14 -6.39
C VAL A 268 -9.57 10.64 -5.06
N PRO A 269 -9.28 11.31 -3.94
CA PRO A 269 -9.97 11.02 -2.69
C PRO A 269 -11.41 11.53 -2.72
N VAL A 270 -12.29 10.81 -2.07
CA VAL A 270 -13.66 11.21 -1.78
C VAL A 270 -13.87 11.10 -0.28
N GLU A 271 -14.14 12.23 0.35
CA GLU A 271 -14.38 12.28 1.80
C GLU A 271 -15.65 11.51 2.16
N VAL A 272 -15.57 10.72 3.23
CA VAL A 272 -16.74 10.08 3.83
C VAL A 272 -17.44 11.11 4.70
N VAL A 273 -18.43 11.79 4.13
CA VAL A 273 -19.33 12.66 4.89
C VAL A 273 -20.33 11.77 5.61
N PRO A 274 -20.43 11.82 6.95
CA PRO A 274 -21.51 11.13 7.66
C PRO A 274 -22.84 11.63 7.09
N SER A 275 -23.68 10.72 6.62
CA SER A 275 -25.05 11.06 6.25
C SER A 275 -25.72 11.70 7.46
N THR A 276 -26.09 12.97 7.32
CA THR A 276 -26.86 13.69 8.34
C THR A 276 -28.16 12.91 8.49
N ILE A 277 -28.33 12.20 9.60
CA ILE A 277 -29.61 11.57 9.93
C ILE A 277 -30.57 12.73 10.13
N GLU A 278 -31.56 12.89 9.25
CA GLU A 278 -32.62 13.87 9.46
C GLU A 278 -33.21 13.63 10.85
N PRO A 279 -33.39 14.67 11.68
CA PRO A 279 -33.96 14.48 13.00
C PRO A 279 -35.34 13.86 12.83
N VAL A 280 -35.51 12.65 13.34
CA VAL A 280 -36.82 12.03 13.48
C VAL A 280 -37.60 12.93 14.44
N ILE A 281 -38.50 13.75 13.90
CA ILE A 281 -39.42 14.55 14.69
C ILE A 281 -40.44 13.58 15.29
N THR A 282 -40.13 13.04 16.46
CA THR A 282 -41.11 12.29 17.25
C THR A 282 -42.06 13.30 17.87
N VAL A 283 -43.19 13.57 17.22
CA VAL A 283 -44.31 14.27 17.86
C VAL A 283 -44.91 13.34 18.91
N SER A 284 -44.70 13.66 20.19
CA SER A 284 -45.37 12.99 21.31
C SER A 284 -46.89 13.22 21.24
N PRO A 285 -47.73 12.18 21.25
CA PRO A 285 -49.17 12.33 21.34
C PRO A 285 -49.54 12.66 22.78
N SER A 286 -49.49 13.94 23.14
CA SER A 286 -50.02 14.44 24.42
C SER A 286 -50.59 15.83 24.21
N ALA A 287 -51.63 15.91 23.39
CA ALA A 287 -52.57 17.02 23.36
C ALA A 287 -53.86 16.59 22.64
N ILE A 288 -54.52 15.56 23.17
CA ILE A 288 -55.97 15.42 22.97
C ILE A 288 -56.56 15.18 24.35
N THR A 289 -57.08 16.24 24.97
CA THR A 289 -58.40 16.29 25.63
C THR A 289 -58.59 17.64 26.33
N PRO A 290 -59.85 18.05 26.61
CA PRO A 290 -61.12 17.32 26.44
C PRO A 290 -61.93 17.73 25.21
#